data_AF-A0AAW4XSE2-F1
#
_entry.id   AF-A0AAW4XSE2-F1
#
_cell.length_a   1.000
_cell.length_b   1.000
_cell.length_c   1.000
_cell.angle_alpha   90.00
_cell.angle_beta   90.00
_cell.angle_gamma   90.00
#
_symmetry.space_group_name_H-M   'P 1'
#
loop_
_entity.id
_entity.type
_entity.pdbx_description
1 polymer ?
#
loop_
_entity_poly.entity_id
_entity_poly.type
_entity_poly.pdbx_seq_one_letter_code
_entity_poly.pdbx_strand_id
1 'polypeptide(L)'
;MAKSLASFAPAPTFKGTADVPVAGRGPQPLTLTFRFHDTEAMKTLSAEFTELQEKYKTTVESPLSDEQEKDMRADQAKLVMKIASGWEFTDEFNVENLTQFFVTHAFAFGAIVTGFFQAHSGAKVKN
;
A
#
# COMPACT_ATOMS: atom_id res chain seq x y z
N MET A 1 12.91 -36.80 -3.65
CA MET A 1 11.51 -36.36 -3.44
C MET A 1 11.19 -35.32 -4.50
N ALA A 2 10.20 -35.56 -5.37
CA ALA A 2 9.79 -34.58 -6.37
C ALA A 2 9.02 -33.43 -5.70
N LYS A 3 9.38 -32.18 -6.01
CA LYS A 3 8.60 -31.00 -5.57
C LYS A 3 7.24 -31.03 -6.26
N SER A 4 6.15 -30.90 -5.50
CA SER A 4 4.80 -30.77 -6.04
C SER A 4 4.43 -29.28 -6.18
N LEU A 5 3.51 -28.97 -7.11
CA LEU A 5 3.00 -27.60 -7.27
C LEU A 5 2.36 -27.05 -5.99
N ALA A 6 1.70 -27.92 -5.21
CA ALA A 6 1.13 -27.54 -3.91
C ALA A 6 2.19 -27.06 -2.90
N SER A 7 3.41 -27.62 -2.94
CA SER A 7 4.51 -27.19 -2.06
C SER A 7 5.14 -25.85 -2.48
N PHE A 8 4.80 -25.35 -3.67
CA PHE A 8 5.27 -24.06 -4.20
C PHE A 8 4.18 -22.98 -4.19
N ALA A 9 3.00 -23.29 -3.63
CA ALA A 9 1.92 -22.33 -3.49
C ALA A 9 2.33 -21.21 -2.51
N PRO A 10 2.10 -19.94 -2.88
CA PRO A 10 2.39 -18.81 -2.00
C PRO A 10 1.47 -18.82 -0.78
N ALA A 11 1.97 -18.32 0.35
CA ALA A 11 1.16 -18.10 1.54
C ALA A 11 0.07 -17.04 1.25
N PRO A 12 -1.13 -17.13 1.87
CA PRO A 12 -2.20 -16.17 1.65
C PRO A 12 -1.85 -14.75 2.12
N THR A 13 -0.92 -14.64 3.05
CA THR A 13 -0.36 -13.37 3.52
C THR A 13 1.16 -13.49 3.71
N PHE A 14 1.84 -12.36 3.64
CA PHE A 14 3.28 -12.26 3.87
C PHE A 14 3.60 -10.93 4.54
N LYS A 15 4.72 -10.88 5.27
CA LYS A 15 5.19 -9.63 5.88
C LYS A 15 6.01 -8.84 4.87
N GLY A 16 5.84 -7.52 4.86
CA GLY A 16 6.69 -6.62 4.12
C GLY A 16 6.90 -5.32 4.88
N THR A 17 7.93 -4.59 4.48
CA THR A 17 8.31 -3.32 5.09
C THR A 17 8.10 -2.21 4.07
N ALA A 18 7.52 -1.10 4.51
CA ALA A 18 7.33 0.11 3.74
C ALA A 18 8.12 1.26 4.37
N ASP A 19 9.01 1.88 3.61
CA ASP A 19 9.82 3.00 4.11
C ASP A 19 9.02 4.31 4.04
N VAL A 20 8.27 4.61 5.10
CA VAL A 20 7.41 5.79 5.17
C VAL A 20 8.25 7.03 5.46
N PRO A 21 8.28 8.04 4.58
CA PRO A 21 9.03 9.27 4.84
C PRO A 21 8.37 10.10 5.96
N VAL A 22 9.14 10.35 7.02
CA VAL A 22 8.73 11.22 8.13
C VAL A 22 9.53 12.51 8.08
N ALA A 23 8.83 13.64 7.95
CA ALA A 23 9.47 14.96 7.90
C ALA A 23 10.38 15.17 9.12
N GLY A 24 11.65 15.53 8.89
CA GLY A 24 12.65 15.76 9.93
C GLY A 24 13.26 14.50 10.57
N ARG A 25 12.75 13.30 10.28
CA ARG A 25 13.28 12.02 10.81
C ARG A 25 13.74 11.03 9.74
N GLY A 26 13.51 11.35 8.46
CA GLY A 26 13.84 10.48 7.33
C GLY A 26 12.85 9.31 7.19
N PRO A 27 13.14 8.35 6.30
CA PRO A 27 12.30 7.17 6.12
C PRO A 27 12.26 6.32 7.39
N GLN A 28 11.06 5.95 7.84
CA GLN A 28 10.83 5.03 8.95
C GLN A 28 10.21 3.73 8.42
N PRO A 29 10.78 2.57 8.75
CA PRO A 29 10.23 1.29 8.30
C PRO A 29 8.91 1.03 8.99
N LEU A 30 7.85 0.82 8.21
CA LEU A 30 6.54 0.38 8.66
C LEU A 30 6.33 -1.08 8.25
N THR A 31 6.15 -1.98 9.21
CA THR A 31 5.86 -3.38 8.94
C THR A 31 4.38 -3.59 8.69
N LEU A 32 4.03 -4.13 7.52
CA LEU A 32 2.67 -4.50 7.13
C LEU A 32 2.55 -6.00 6.90
N THR A 33 1.34 -6.51 7.14
CA THR A 33 0.93 -7.85 6.72
C THR A 33 0.18 -7.71 5.41
N PHE A 34 0.86 -8.03 4.30
CA PHE A 34 0.31 -7.97 2.96
C PHE A 34 -0.44 -9.25 2.60
N ARG A 35 -1.41 -9.12 1.69
CA ARG A 35 -2.18 -10.21 1.11
C ARG A 35 -1.49 -10.65 -0.18
N PHE A 36 -1.45 -11.96 -0.41
CA PHE A 36 -1.04 -12.46 -1.72
C PHE A 36 -2.14 -12.20 -2.75
N HIS A 37 -1.70 -11.75 -3.92
CA HIS A 37 -2.53 -11.49 -5.08
C HIS A 37 -1.92 -12.23 -6.26
N ASP A 38 -2.72 -13.02 -6.97
CA ASP A 38 -2.28 -13.71 -8.18
C ASP A 38 -2.13 -12.73 -9.36
N THR A 39 -1.81 -13.25 -10.55
CA THR A 39 -1.59 -12.44 -11.75
C THR A 39 -2.82 -11.64 -12.19
N GLU A 40 -4.02 -12.19 -12.02
CA GLU A 40 -5.28 -11.51 -12.40
C GLU A 40 -5.63 -10.42 -11.37
N ALA A 41 -5.43 -10.72 -10.08
CA ALA A 41 -5.59 -9.77 -9.00
C ALA A 41 -4.57 -8.62 -9.09
N MET A 42 -3.32 -8.91 -9.46
CA MET A 42 -2.28 -7.91 -9.74
C MET A 42 -2.68 -6.97 -10.88
N LYS A 43 -3.22 -7.52 -11.97
CA LYS A 43 -3.70 -6.72 -13.11
C LYS A 43 -4.84 -5.79 -12.70
N THR A 44 -5.78 -6.30 -11.90
CA THR A 44 -6.90 -5.53 -11.36
C THR A 44 -6.39 -4.41 -10.45
N LEU A 45 -5.49 -4.72 -9.52
CA LEU A 45 -4.87 -3.71 -8.65
C LEU A 45 -4.14 -2.64 -9.45
N SER A 46 -3.37 -3.00 -10.47
CA SER A 46 -2.68 -2.04 -11.33
C SER A 46 -3.66 -1.09 -12.03
N ALA A 47 -4.82 -1.58 -12.46
CA ALA A 47 -5.87 -0.75 -13.04
C ALA A 47 -6.45 0.20 -11.99
N GLU A 48 -6.79 -0.30 -10.80
CA GLU A 48 -7.31 0.53 -9.69
C GLU A 48 -6.31 1.62 -9.26
N PHE A 49 -5.00 1.32 -9.21
CA PHE A 49 -3.96 2.32 -8.94
C PHE A 49 -3.94 3.41 -10.01
N THR A 50 -4.03 3.02 -11.29
CA THR A 50 -4.03 3.96 -12.41
C THR A 50 -5.28 4.84 -12.38
N GLU A 51 -6.45 4.26 -12.13
CA GLU A 51 -7.72 4.98 -11.99
C GLU A 51 -7.68 5.98 -10.82
N LEU A 52 -7.14 5.58 -9.66
CA LEU A 52 -6.99 6.48 -8.51
C LEU A 52 -6.04 7.64 -8.83
N GLN A 53 -4.92 7.36 -9.50
CA GLN A 53 -3.96 8.37 -9.90
C GLN A 53 -4.57 9.38 -10.89
N GLU A 54 -5.33 8.91 -11.88
CA GLU A 54 -6.00 9.79 -12.84
C GLU A 54 -7.16 10.56 -12.20
N LYS A 55 -7.95 9.92 -11.32
CA LYS A 55 -9.08 10.54 -10.60
C LYS A 55 -8.62 11.74 -9.76
N TYR A 56 -7.48 11.62 -9.10
CA TYR A 56 -6.93 12.65 -8.21
C TYR A 56 -5.68 13.32 -8.78
N LYS A 57 -5.52 13.27 -10.10
CA LYS A 57 -4.42 13.92 -10.79
C LYS A 57 -4.51 15.43 -10.57
N THR A 58 -3.53 15.97 -9.86
CA THR A 58 -3.42 17.40 -9.61
C THR A 58 -2.32 18.02 -10.46
N THR A 59 -2.55 19.25 -10.90
CA THR A 59 -1.53 20.11 -11.50
C THR A 59 -1.46 21.41 -10.72
N VAL A 60 -0.40 22.18 -10.91
CA VAL A 60 -0.24 23.51 -10.27
C VAL A 60 -1.44 24.42 -10.58
N GLU A 61 -2.08 24.25 -11.73
CA GLU A 61 -3.23 25.04 -12.20
C GLU A 61 -4.58 24.45 -11.76
N SER A 62 -4.59 23.21 -11.26
CA SER A 62 -5.79 22.50 -10.83
C SER A 62 -5.50 21.71 -9.54
N PRO A 63 -5.37 22.41 -8.39
CA PRO A 63 -5.30 21.76 -7.09
C PRO A 63 -6.60 21.02 -6.79
N LEU A 64 -6.51 19.99 -5.96
CA LEU A 64 -7.70 19.31 -5.43
C LEU A 64 -8.43 20.24 -4.44
N SER A 65 -9.76 20.17 -4.40
CA SER A 65 -10.53 20.78 -3.30
C SER A 65 -10.37 19.98 -2.00
N ASP A 66 -10.69 20.59 -0.86
CA ASP A 66 -10.65 19.93 0.45
C ASP A 66 -11.49 18.64 0.50
N GLU A 67 -12.65 18.62 -0.18
CA GLU A 67 -13.48 17.43 -0.32
C GLU A 67 -12.80 16.35 -1.16
N GLN A 68 -12.20 16.73 -2.29
CA GLN A 68 -11.48 15.80 -3.16
C GLN A 68 -10.25 15.23 -2.46
N GLU A 69 -9.55 16.02 -1.64
CA GLU A 69 -8.45 15.53 -0.82
C GLU A 69 -8.91 14.50 0.20
N LYS A 70 -10.03 14.75 0.90
CA LYS A 70 -10.62 13.79 1.85
C LYS A 70 -11.03 12.49 1.15
N ASP A 71 -11.70 12.60 0.00
CA ASP A 71 -12.10 11.45 -0.80
C ASP A 71 -10.89 10.67 -1.31
N MET A 72 -9.82 11.37 -1.73
CA MET A 72 -8.56 10.75 -2.12
C MET A 72 -7.96 9.93 -0.99
N ARG A 73 -7.91 10.46 0.24
CA ARG A 73 -7.36 9.72 1.39
C ARG A 73 -8.21 8.51 1.75
N ALA A 74 -9.53 8.62 1.69
CA ALA A 74 -10.42 7.48 1.92
C ALA A 74 -10.25 6.40 0.85
N ASP A 75 -10.12 6.77 -0.43
CA ASP A 75 -9.89 5.81 -1.52
C ASP A 75 -8.51 5.15 -1.44
N GLN A 76 -7.47 5.91 -1.08
CA GLN A 76 -6.13 5.37 -0.77
C GLN A 76 -6.19 4.35 0.37
N ALA A 77 -6.92 4.64 1.45
CA ALA A 77 -7.09 3.74 2.58
C ALA A 77 -7.81 2.43 2.18
N LYS A 78 -8.89 2.53 1.40
CA LYS A 78 -9.59 1.34 0.86
C LYS A 78 -8.65 0.48 0.02
N LEU A 79 -7.82 1.08 -0.80
CA LEU A 79 -6.87 0.35 -1.65
C LEU A 79 -5.78 -0.34 -0.82
N VAL A 80 -5.29 0.32 0.24
CA VAL A 80 -4.36 -0.29 1.20
C VAL A 80 -5.00 -1.47 1.93
N MET A 81 -6.28 -1.40 2.30
CA MET A 81 -7.00 -2.55 2.89
C MET A 81 -7.20 -3.72 1.92
N LYS A 82 -7.16 -3.50 0.60
CA LYS A 82 -7.17 -4.58 -0.39
C LYS A 82 -5.82 -5.31 -0.47
N ILE A 83 -4.71 -4.60 -0.30
CA ILE A 83 -3.36 -5.18 -0.40
C ILE A 83 -2.80 -5.65 0.93
N ALA A 84 -3.31 -5.15 2.06
CA ALA A 84 -2.86 -5.49 3.40
C ALA A 84 -4.02 -5.90 4.32
N SER A 85 -3.71 -6.65 5.37
CA SER A 85 -4.65 -7.10 6.40
C SER A 85 -4.27 -6.63 7.80
N GLY A 86 -3.16 -5.93 7.95
CA GLY A 86 -2.67 -5.47 9.24
C GLY A 86 -1.38 -4.65 9.12
N TRP A 87 -1.07 -3.97 10.21
CA TRP A 87 0.14 -3.17 10.42
C TRP A 87 0.69 -3.41 11.82
N GLU A 88 1.86 -2.86 12.13
CA GLU A 88 2.51 -3.03 13.44
C GLU A 88 1.95 -2.13 14.56
N PHE A 89 1.14 -1.13 14.23
CA PHE A 89 0.54 -0.26 15.24
C PHE A 89 -0.49 -1.02 16.09
N THR A 90 -0.70 -0.53 17.31
CA THR A 90 -1.73 -1.03 18.23
C THR A 90 -3.14 -0.67 17.79
N ASP A 91 -3.27 0.40 17.00
CA ASP A 91 -4.54 0.85 16.42
C ASP A 91 -5.10 -0.19 15.45
N GLU A 92 -6.42 -0.24 15.31
CA GLU A 92 -7.06 -1.16 14.39
C GLU A 92 -6.71 -0.84 12.94
N PHE A 93 -6.44 -1.87 12.13
CA PHE A 93 -6.19 -1.71 10.71
C PHE A 93 -7.50 -1.54 9.92
N ASN A 94 -8.03 -0.31 9.91
CA ASN A 94 -9.28 0.05 9.26
C ASN A 94 -9.14 1.33 8.39
N VAL A 95 -10.19 1.67 7.63
CA VAL A 95 -10.18 2.83 6.72
C VAL A 95 -9.96 4.14 7.47
N GLU A 96 -10.55 4.30 8.66
CA GLU A 96 -10.49 5.53 9.46
C GLU A 96 -9.06 5.83 9.91
N ASN A 97 -8.40 4.85 10.55
CA ASN A 97 -7.05 4.98 11.04
C ASN A 97 -6.04 5.14 9.89
N LEU A 98 -6.23 4.45 8.77
CA LEU A 98 -5.41 4.64 7.57
C LEU A 98 -5.58 6.03 6.97
N THR A 99 -6.82 6.55 6.93
CA THR A 99 -7.10 7.91 6.43
C THR A 99 -6.39 8.95 7.29
N GLN A 100 -6.49 8.82 8.62
CA GLN A 100 -5.79 9.71 9.57
C GLN A 100 -4.26 9.60 9.43
N PHE A 101 -3.75 8.39 9.21
CA PHE A 101 -2.33 8.18 8.96
C PHE A 101 -1.87 8.91 7.69
N PHE A 102 -2.66 8.92 6.63
CA PHE A 102 -2.31 9.65 5.41
C PHE A 102 -2.45 11.16 5.54
N VAL A 103 -3.35 11.68 6.38
CA VAL A 103 -3.40 13.12 6.72
C VAL A 103 -2.07 13.58 7.30
N THR A 104 -1.50 12.80 8.22
CA THR A 104 -0.23 13.13 8.89
C THR A 104 1.00 12.81 8.05
N HIS A 105 0.93 11.78 7.19
CA HIS A 105 2.03 11.31 6.35
C HIS A 105 1.59 11.28 4.88
N ALA A 106 1.63 12.45 4.22
CA ALA A 106 1.12 12.63 2.86
C ALA A 106 1.74 11.68 1.81
N PHE A 107 2.98 11.24 2.01
CA PHE A 107 3.70 10.35 1.09
C PHE A 107 3.68 8.87 1.53
N ALA A 108 2.98 8.53 2.61
CA ALA A 108 2.96 7.17 3.13
C ALA A 108 2.24 6.19 2.19
N PHE A 109 1.19 6.62 1.50
CA PHE A 109 0.47 5.76 0.55
C PHE A 109 1.42 5.18 -0.52
N GLY A 110 2.21 6.04 -1.18
CA GLY A 110 3.17 5.59 -2.20
C GLY A 110 4.26 4.68 -1.63
N ALA A 111 4.73 4.94 -0.40
CA ALA A 111 5.69 4.10 0.29
C ALA A 111 5.12 2.70 0.59
N ILE A 112 3.87 2.61 1.06
CA ILE A 112 3.19 1.33 1.33
C ILE A 112 3.01 0.53 0.05
N VAL A 113 2.57 1.16 -1.04
CA VAL A 113 2.39 0.50 -2.33
C VAL A 113 3.73 0.00 -2.87
N THR A 114 4.79 0.78 -2.73
CA THR A 114 6.15 0.37 -3.11
C THR A 114 6.62 -0.83 -2.29
N GLY A 115 6.47 -0.77 -0.96
CA GLY A 115 6.82 -1.88 -0.06
C GLY A 115 6.04 -3.15 -0.36
N PHE A 116 4.76 -3.03 -0.73
CA PHE A 116 3.95 -4.16 -1.18
C PHE A 116 4.53 -4.83 -2.43
N PHE A 117 4.82 -4.08 -3.50
CA PHE A 117 5.36 -4.64 -4.73
C PHE A 117 6.76 -5.23 -4.54
N GLN A 118 7.60 -4.62 -3.72
CA GLN A 118 8.92 -5.16 -3.38
C GLN A 118 8.80 -6.49 -2.64
N ALA A 119 7.93 -6.56 -1.62
CA ALA A 119 7.72 -7.77 -0.85
C ALA A 119 7.02 -8.87 -1.68
N HIS A 120 6.07 -8.51 -2.53
CA HIS A 120 5.33 -9.44 -3.41
C HIS A 120 6.24 -10.05 -4.49
N SER A 121 7.09 -9.24 -5.13
CA SER A 121 8.06 -9.72 -6.14
C SER A 121 9.17 -10.61 -5.58
N GLY A 122 9.29 -10.73 -4.26
CA GLY A 122 10.39 -11.43 -3.59
C GLY A 122 11.75 -10.76 -3.85
N ALA A 123 11.75 -9.52 -4.35
CA ALA A 123 12.96 -8.76 -4.55
C ALA A 123 13.59 -8.46 -3.18
N LYS A 124 14.72 -9.11 -2.89
CA LYS A 124 15.53 -8.73 -1.73
C LYS A 124 16.01 -7.31 -1.97
N VAL A 125 15.58 -6.36 -1.12
CA VAL A 125 16.25 -5.08 -0.98
C VAL A 125 17.70 -5.42 -0.64
N LYS A 126 18.64 -5.11 -1.54
CA LYS A 126 20.06 -5.24 -1.26
C LYS A 126 20.38 -4.21 -0.18
N ASN A 127 20.53 -4.67 1.06
CA ASN A 127 21.16 -3.91 2.13
C ASN A 127 22.60 -3.55 1.74
#